data_AF-A0A0A1H3I5-F1
#
_entry.id   AF-A0A0A1H3I5-F1
#
_cell.length_a   1.000
_cell.length_b   1.000
_cell.length_c   1.000
_cell.angle_alpha   90.00
_cell.angle_beta   90.00
_cell.angle_gamma   90.00
#
_symmetry.space_group_name_H-M   'P 1'
#
loop_
_entity.id
_entity.type
_entity.pdbx_description
1 polymer ?
#
loop_
_entity_poly.entity_id
_entity_poly.type
_entity_poly.pdbx_seq_one_letter_code
_entity_poly.pdbx_strand_id
1 'polypeptide(L)'
;MDLSVLEDRLQYRFQNGALLQQAVTHRSHGLVHNERLEFLGDSVLNCVIAQILFQKYARLNEGDLSRLRANLVKQQSLSEIAERLGLSDFLRLGEGEMKSGGFRRPSILADTAEAIFGAVFVDGGFEGARAVISRLFDPVLRTVDPKTLGKDSKTLLQEYLQGKRLPLPLYTVVETRGAAHNQEFEVECAIPKLDISVRGSGRSRRGAEQAAAKQALDAALAAAQAMRRGKRRSAEAPESALGTVDASAGSSRDSGDASAGADGGDPPPVTA
;
A
#
# COMPACT_ATOMS: atom_id res chain seq x y z
N MET A 1 -30.14 -22.87 5.94
CA MET A 1 -29.34 -21.63 5.92
C MET A 1 -29.75 -20.88 4.69
N ASP A 2 -30.27 -19.67 4.85
CA ASP A 2 -30.68 -18.84 3.72
C ASP A 2 -29.44 -18.11 3.17
N LEU A 3 -29.06 -18.44 1.94
CA LEU A 3 -27.90 -17.85 1.27
C LEU A 3 -28.25 -16.55 0.51
N SER A 4 -29.53 -16.17 0.45
CA SER A 4 -29.99 -14.96 -0.24
C SER A 4 -29.34 -13.69 0.33
N VAL A 5 -29.10 -13.65 1.65
CA VAL A 5 -28.40 -12.57 2.34
C VAL A 5 -26.95 -12.46 1.86
N LEU A 6 -26.29 -13.59 1.62
CA LEU A 6 -24.92 -13.60 1.10
C LEU A 6 -24.89 -13.14 -0.36
N GLU A 7 -25.84 -13.56 -1.19
CA GLU A 7 -25.99 -13.05 -2.55
C GLU A 7 -26.19 -11.53 -2.59
N ASP A 8 -26.97 -10.97 -1.66
CA ASP A 8 -27.16 -9.52 -1.54
C ASP A 8 -25.87 -8.80 -1.15
N ARG A 9 -25.10 -9.35 -0.19
CA ARG A 9 -23.79 -8.80 0.18
C ARG A 9 -22.78 -8.88 -0.97
N LEU A 10 -22.84 -9.96 -1.76
CA LEU A 10 -22.05 -10.15 -2.98
C LEU A 10 -22.60 -9.34 -4.15
N GLN A 11 -23.80 -8.76 -4.04
CA GLN A 11 -24.58 -8.17 -5.13
C GLN A 11 -24.48 -9.00 -6.43
N TYR A 12 -24.70 -10.31 -6.28
CA TYR A 12 -24.66 -11.29 -7.36
C TYR A 12 -25.70 -12.36 -7.07
N ARG A 13 -26.62 -12.58 -8.02
CA ARG A 13 -27.64 -13.62 -7.91
C ARG A 13 -27.20 -14.83 -8.71
N PHE A 14 -27.06 -15.97 -8.04
CA PHE A 14 -26.65 -17.21 -8.69
C PHE A 14 -27.80 -17.78 -9.51
N GLN A 15 -27.50 -18.20 -10.74
CA GLN A 15 -28.44 -19.01 -11.54
C GLN A 15 -28.51 -20.42 -10.96
N ASN A 16 -27.36 -20.96 -10.54
CA ASN A 16 -27.26 -22.23 -9.84
C ASN A 16 -26.83 -22.02 -8.38
N GLY A 17 -27.81 -21.94 -7.48
CA GLY A 17 -27.57 -21.78 -6.03
C GLY A 17 -26.75 -22.91 -5.39
N ALA A 18 -26.64 -24.09 -6.03
CA ALA A 18 -25.79 -25.17 -5.53
C ALA A 18 -24.30 -24.80 -5.58
N LEU A 19 -23.88 -23.90 -6.49
CA LEU A 19 -22.50 -23.42 -6.56
C LEU A 19 -22.13 -22.60 -5.32
N LEU A 20 -23.00 -21.68 -4.89
CA LEU A 20 -22.78 -20.91 -3.67
C LEU A 20 -22.80 -21.82 -2.44
N GLN A 21 -23.72 -22.78 -2.40
CA GLN A 21 -23.77 -23.76 -1.32
C GLN A 21 -22.49 -24.60 -1.24
N GLN A 22 -21.92 -25.02 -2.38
CA GLN A 22 -20.65 -25.73 -2.43
C GLN A 22 -19.49 -24.84 -1.99
N ALA A 23 -19.44 -23.58 -2.43
CA ALA A 23 -18.38 -22.64 -2.08
C ALA A 23 -18.25 -22.40 -0.58
N VAL A 24 -19.37 -22.37 0.15
CA VAL A 24 -19.38 -22.22 1.62
C VAL A 24 -19.25 -23.56 2.37
N THR A 25 -19.02 -24.67 1.68
CA THR A 25 -18.88 -26.00 2.27
C THR A 25 -17.42 -26.40 2.36
N HIS A 26 -16.89 -26.44 3.59
CA HIS A 26 -15.52 -26.87 3.86
C HIS A 26 -15.39 -28.40 3.74
N ARG A 27 -14.19 -28.87 3.37
CA ARG A 27 -13.85 -30.30 3.24
C ARG A 27 -14.21 -31.17 4.44
N SER A 28 -14.24 -30.61 5.65
CA SER A 28 -14.62 -31.35 6.86
C SER A 28 -16.11 -31.65 6.97
N HIS A 29 -16.96 -31.01 6.16
CA HIS A 29 -18.41 -31.17 6.21
C HIS A 29 -18.91 -32.30 5.31
N GLY A 30 -18.23 -32.61 4.20
CA GLY A 30 -18.66 -33.68 3.29
C GLY A 30 -17.85 -33.76 1.99
N LEU A 31 -18.23 -34.69 1.11
CA LEU A 31 -17.52 -35.01 -0.14
C LEU A 31 -17.61 -33.92 -1.21
N VAL A 32 -18.72 -33.17 -1.25
CA VAL A 32 -18.90 -32.03 -2.15
C VAL A 32 -18.55 -30.76 -1.37
N HIS A 33 -17.35 -30.25 -1.62
CA HIS A 33 -16.74 -29.15 -0.88
C HIS A 33 -16.06 -28.13 -1.81
N ASN A 34 -15.52 -27.09 -1.21
CA ASN A 34 -15.08 -25.86 -1.86
C ASN A 34 -13.68 -25.91 -2.50
N GLU A 35 -12.78 -26.81 -2.10
CA GLU A 35 -11.37 -26.85 -2.60
C GLU A 35 -11.19 -26.74 -4.12
N ARG A 36 -12.08 -27.36 -4.93
CA ARG A 36 -11.99 -27.23 -6.40
C ARG A 36 -12.39 -25.84 -6.91
N LEU A 37 -13.35 -25.22 -6.25
CA LEU A 37 -13.77 -23.84 -6.54
C LEU A 37 -12.73 -22.85 -6.04
N GLU A 38 -12.12 -23.10 -4.89
CA GLU A 38 -10.99 -22.34 -4.33
C GLU A 38 -9.83 -22.29 -5.34
N PHE A 39 -9.37 -23.45 -5.81
CA PHE A 39 -8.31 -23.55 -6.81
C PHE A 39 -8.58 -22.71 -8.06
N LEU A 40 -9.81 -22.76 -8.59
CA LEU A 40 -10.21 -21.96 -9.75
C LEU A 40 -10.31 -20.47 -9.39
N GLY A 41 -10.89 -20.18 -8.23
CA GLY A 41 -11.12 -18.85 -7.70
C GLY A 41 -9.84 -18.06 -7.47
N ASP A 42 -8.78 -18.68 -6.95
CA ASP A 42 -7.46 -18.07 -6.80
C ASP A 42 -6.92 -17.58 -8.16
N SER A 43 -7.01 -18.41 -9.20
CA SER A 43 -6.56 -18.04 -10.54
C SER A 43 -7.37 -16.86 -11.12
N VAL A 44 -8.69 -16.89 -10.95
CA VAL A 44 -9.59 -15.80 -11.39
C VAL A 44 -9.31 -14.51 -10.62
N LEU A 45 -9.15 -14.60 -9.30
CA LEU A 45 -8.80 -13.49 -8.42
C LEU A 45 -7.48 -12.84 -8.86
N ASN A 46 -6.43 -13.64 -9.04
CA ASN A 46 -5.12 -13.15 -9.48
C ASN A 46 -5.21 -12.42 -10.84
N CYS A 47 -5.98 -12.96 -11.77
CA CYS A 47 -6.20 -12.35 -13.08
C CYS A 47 -6.91 -10.98 -12.96
N VAL A 48 -8.03 -10.92 -12.22
CA VAL A 48 -8.81 -9.70 -12.04
C VAL A 48 -7.99 -8.62 -11.33
N ILE A 49 -7.29 -8.97 -10.24
CA ILE A 49 -6.46 -7.99 -9.51
C ILE A 49 -5.29 -7.52 -10.37
N ALA A 50 -4.65 -8.40 -11.15
CA ALA A 50 -3.61 -8.00 -12.10
C ALA A 50 -4.16 -7.02 -13.14
N GLN A 51 -5.34 -7.27 -13.70
CA GLN A 51 -6.00 -6.38 -14.66
C GLN A 51 -6.27 -5.00 -14.06
N ILE A 52 -6.82 -4.95 -12.84
CA ILE A 52 -7.11 -3.68 -12.13
C ILE A 52 -5.81 -2.89 -11.89
N LEU A 53 -4.76 -3.54 -11.41
CA LEU A 53 -3.47 -2.90 -11.14
C LEU A 53 -2.81 -2.38 -12.41
N PHE A 54 -2.85 -3.17 -13.49
CA PHE A 54 -2.32 -2.78 -14.80
C PHE A 54 -2.99 -1.51 -15.33
N GLN A 55 -4.32 -1.44 -15.25
CA GLN A 55 -5.09 -0.28 -15.69
C GLN A 55 -4.88 0.94 -14.77
N LYS A 56 -4.85 0.73 -13.46
CA LYS A 56 -4.76 1.82 -12.47
C LYS A 56 -3.36 2.44 -12.39
N TYR A 57 -2.31 1.65 -12.61
CA TYR A 57 -0.93 2.05 -12.35
C TYR A 57 -0.01 1.90 -13.57
N ALA A 58 -0.33 2.60 -14.67
CA ALA A 58 0.38 2.52 -15.94
C ALA A 58 1.90 2.85 -15.92
N ARG A 59 2.42 3.40 -14.82
CA ARG A 59 3.84 3.77 -14.67
C ARG A 59 4.64 2.83 -13.77
N LEU A 60 4.01 1.84 -13.15
CA LEU A 60 4.72 0.86 -12.33
C LEU A 60 5.35 -0.22 -13.23
N ASN A 61 6.52 -0.69 -12.83
CA ASN A 61 7.15 -1.84 -13.47
C ASN A 61 6.49 -3.16 -13.04
N GLU A 62 6.83 -4.25 -13.72
CA GLU A 62 6.30 -5.58 -13.45
C GLU A 62 6.50 -6.01 -11.99
N GLY A 63 7.71 -5.84 -11.43
CA GLY A 63 8.01 -6.28 -10.06
C GLY A 63 7.17 -5.57 -9.00
N ASP A 64 6.93 -4.25 -9.18
CA ASP A 64 6.05 -3.48 -8.32
C ASP A 64 4.59 -3.95 -8.43
N LEU A 65 4.09 -4.19 -9.65
CA LEU A 65 2.73 -4.71 -9.88
C LEU A 65 2.55 -6.10 -9.27
N SER A 66 3.50 -7.01 -9.48
CA SER A 66 3.51 -8.36 -8.93
C SER A 66 3.49 -8.35 -7.40
N ARG A 67 4.29 -7.48 -6.78
CA ARG A 67 4.29 -7.31 -5.31
C ARG A 67 2.98 -6.74 -4.77
N LEU A 68 2.39 -5.76 -5.45
CA LEU A 68 1.09 -5.19 -5.06
C LEU A 68 0.00 -6.25 -5.14
N ARG A 69 -0.05 -7.02 -6.25
CA ARG A 69 -1.00 -8.13 -6.41
C ARG A 69 -0.86 -9.12 -5.26
N ALA A 70 0.36 -9.62 -5.01
CA ALA A 70 0.61 -10.60 -3.95
C ALA A 70 0.18 -10.10 -2.56
N ASN A 71 0.31 -8.79 -2.29
CA ASN A 71 -0.16 -8.22 -1.03
C ASN A 71 -1.68 -8.03 -0.95
N LEU A 72 -2.34 -7.81 -2.08
CA LEU A 72 -3.79 -7.69 -2.14
C LEU A 72 -4.47 -9.06 -2.00
N VAL A 73 -3.92 -10.10 -2.61
CA VAL A 73 -4.54 -11.45 -2.64
C VAL A 73 -4.03 -12.38 -1.55
N LYS A 74 -3.23 -11.90 -0.60
CA LYS A 74 -2.77 -12.74 0.53
C LYS A 74 -3.94 -13.11 1.46
N GLN A 75 -3.78 -14.23 2.16
CA GLN A 75 -4.74 -14.76 3.13
C GLN A 75 -5.32 -13.69 4.07
N GLN A 76 -4.47 -12.83 4.64
CA GLN A 76 -4.92 -11.78 5.57
C GLN A 76 -5.92 -10.81 4.91
N SER A 77 -5.64 -10.37 3.69
CA SER A 77 -6.53 -9.44 2.96
C SER A 77 -7.85 -10.12 2.60
N LEU A 78 -7.79 -11.40 2.22
CA LEU A 78 -8.97 -12.20 1.89
C LEU A 78 -9.82 -12.52 3.13
N SER A 79 -9.21 -12.82 4.27
CA SER A 79 -9.94 -13.03 5.52
C SER A 79 -10.65 -11.74 5.97
N GLU A 80 -10.03 -10.57 5.81
CA GLU A 80 -10.67 -9.28 6.10
C GLU A 80 -11.85 -8.97 5.14
N ILE A 81 -11.77 -9.41 3.89
CA ILE A 81 -12.92 -9.33 2.96
C ILE A 81 -14.02 -10.30 3.41
N ALA A 82 -13.67 -11.54 3.74
CA ALA A 82 -14.59 -12.56 4.22
C ALA A 82 -15.31 -12.14 5.52
N GLU A 83 -14.61 -11.50 6.45
CA GLU A 83 -15.18 -10.95 7.68
C GLU A 83 -16.17 -9.83 7.40
N ARG A 84 -15.85 -8.90 6.48
CA ARG A 84 -16.78 -7.84 6.05
C ARG A 84 -18.04 -8.39 5.37
N LEU A 85 -17.92 -9.51 4.67
CA LEU A 85 -19.04 -10.24 4.10
C LEU A 85 -19.79 -11.07 5.15
N GLY A 86 -19.26 -11.21 6.36
CA GLY A 86 -19.80 -12.07 7.41
C GLY A 86 -19.83 -13.55 7.01
N LEU A 87 -18.82 -14.04 6.28
CA LEU A 87 -18.78 -15.42 5.78
C LEU A 87 -18.82 -16.47 6.90
N SER A 88 -18.33 -16.13 8.10
CA SER A 88 -18.38 -17.01 9.28
C SER A 88 -19.78 -17.57 9.56
N ASP A 89 -20.82 -16.79 9.29
CA ASP A 89 -22.22 -17.17 9.55
C ASP A 89 -22.77 -18.14 8.49
N PHE A 90 -22.11 -18.26 7.34
CA PHE A 90 -22.54 -19.08 6.21
C PHE A 90 -21.74 -20.38 6.04
N LEU A 91 -20.64 -20.53 6.78
CA LEU A 91 -19.76 -21.68 6.67
C LEU A 91 -20.43 -22.98 7.12
N ARG A 92 -20.32 -24.00 6.27
CA ARG A 92 -20.69 -25.38 6.61
C ARG A 92 -19.43 -26.15 6.93
N LEU A 93 -19.27 -26.47 8.21
CA LEU A 93 -18.12 -27.20 8.75
C LEU A 93 -18.57 -28.54 9.34
N GLY A 94 -17.68 -29.52 9.40
CA GLY A 94 -17.89 -30.71 10.23
C GLY A 94 -17.82 -30.37 11.73
N GLU A 95 -18.39 -31.21 12.58
CA GLU A 95 -18.49 -30.94 14.03
C GLU A 95 -17.15 -30.64 14.69
N GLY A 96 -16.10 -31.39 14.35
CA GLY A 96 -14.77 -31.20 14.93
C GLY A 96 -14.17 -29.84 14.57
N GLU A 97 -14.33 -29.42 13.32
CA GLU A 97 -13.84 -28.12 12.83
C GLU A 97 -14.66 -26.97 13.41
N MET A 98 -15.96 -27.17 13.62
CA MET A 98 -16.81 -26.17 14.27
C MET A 98 -16.42 -26.00 15.75
N LYS A 99 -16.21 -27.11 16.48
CA LYS A 99 -15.79 -27.10 17.89
C LYS A 99 -14.41 -26.47 18.11
N SER A 100 -13.50 -26.60 17.14
CA SER A 100 -12.17 -25.98 17.20
C SER A 100 -12.13 -24.51 16.76
N GLY A 101 -13.28 -23.91 16.44
CA GLY A 101 -13.38 -22.50 16.03
C GLY A 101 -13.02 -22.23 14.57
N GLY A 102 -13.07 -23.24 13.70
CA GLY A 102 -12.71 -23.12 12.28
C GLY A 102 -13.49 -22.02 11.52
N PHE A 103 -14.70 -21.70 11.94
CA PHE A 103 -15.53 -20.65 11.34
C PHE A 103 -14.95 -19.23 11.48
N ARG A 104 -13.94 -19.04 12.34
CA ARG A 104 -13.18 -17.79 12.50
C ARG A 104 -11.74 -17.91 12.03
N ARG A 105 -11.32 -19.06 11.49
CA ARG A 105 -9.93 -19.26 11.09
C ARG A 105 -9.65 -18.46 9.82
N PRO A 106 -8.61 -17.60 9.79
CA PRO A 106 -8.32 -16.77 8.62
C PRO A 106 -8.09 -17.57 7.34
N SER A 107 -7.48 -18.76 7.43
CA SER A 107 -7.29 -19.63 6.26
C SER A 107 -8.63 -20.08 5.68
N ILE A 108 -9.52 -20.67 6.50
CA ILE A 108 -10.84 -21.16 6.05
C ILE A 108 -11.68 -20.02 5.45
N LEU A 109 -11.61 -18.83 6.05
CA LEU A 109 -12.30 -17.65 5.54
C LEU A 109 -11.75 -17.17 4.19
N ALA A 110 -10.44 -17.15 4.02
CA ALA A 110 -9.79 -16.81 2.76
C ALA A 110 -10.12 -17.82 1.66
N ASP A 111 -9.94 -19.11 1.93
CA ASP A 111 -10.23 -20.22 1.01
C ASP A 111 -11.70 -20.19 0.55
N THR A 112 -12.61 -19.86 1.46
CA THR A 112 -14.05 -19.71 1.15
C THR A 112 -14.33 -18.48 0.27
N ALA A 113 -13.63 -17.37 0.48
CA ALA A 113 -13.76 -16.20 -0.39
C ALA A 113 -13.30 -16.52 -1.82
N GLU A 114 -12.16 -17.22 -1.97
CA GLU A 114 -11.67 -17.70 -3.26
C GLU A 114 -12.68 -18.66 -3.90
N ALA A 115 -13.21 -19.62 -3.14
CA ALA A 115 -14.22 -20.54 -3.63
C ALA A 115 -15.49 -19.84 -4.11
N ILE A 116 -15.92 -18.76 -3.45
CA ILE A 116 -17.04 -17.93 -3.92
C ILE A 116 -16.68 -17.28 -5.26
N PHE A 117 -15.47 -16.77 -5.44
CA PHE A 117 -15.05 -16.22 -6.74
C PHE A 117 -15.03 -17.28 -7.83
N GLY A 118 -14.56 -18.50 -7.53
CA GLY A 118 -14.63 -19.64 -8.43
C GLY A 118 -16.07 -20.01 -8.77
N ALA A 119 -16.98 -20.00 -7.79
CA ALA A 119 -18.41 -20.27 -8.00
C ALA A 119 -19.07 -19.22 -8.90
N VAL A 120 -18.82 -17.93 -8.66
CA VAL A 120 -19.31 -16.83 -9.51
C VAL A 120 -18.76 -16.96 -10.93
N PHE A 121 -17.49 -17.36 -11.09
CA PHE A 121 -16.91 -17.58 -12.41
C PHE A 121 -17.59 -18.74 -13.17
N VAL A 122 -17.89 -19.85 -12.48
CA VAL A 122 -18.60 -20.99 -13.10
C VAL A 122 -20.04 -20.62 -13.47
N ASP A 123 -20.71 -19.79 -12.66
CA ASP A 123 -22.11 -19.41 -12.86
C ASP A 123 -22.29 -18.28 -13.90
N GLY A 124 -21.49 -17.23 -13.82
CA GLY A 124 -21.65 -15.98 -14.58
C GLY A 124 -20.45 -15.60 -15.45
N GLY A 125 -19.46 -16.48 -15.57
CA GLY A 125 -18.25 -16.24 -16.35
C GLY A 125 -17.31 -15.19 -15.77
N PHE A 126 -16.32 -14.79 -16.57
CA PHE A 126 -15.28 -13.87 -16.13
C PHE A 126 -15.82 -12.50 -15.75
N GLU A 127 -16.79 -11.94 -16.48
CA GLU A 127 -17.34 -10.62 -16.17
C GLU A 127 -18.14 -10.59 -14.87
N GLY A 128 -18.90 -11.66 -14.57
CA GLY A 128 -19.56 -11.80 -13.27
C GLY A 128 -18.55 -11.81 -12.12
N ALA A 129 -17.51 -12.62 -12.24
CA ALA A 129 -16.45 -12.71 -11.24
C ALA A 129 -15.70 -11.38 -11.09
N ARG A 130 -15.33 -10.75 -12.20
CA ARG A 130 -14.65 -9.45 -12.23
C ARG A 130 -15.46 -8.37 -11.53
N ALA A 131 -16.77 -8.30 -11.78
CA ALA A 131 -17.65 -7.31 -11.15
C ALA A 131 -17.71 -7.49 -9.62
N VAL A 132 -17.86 -8.73 -9.14
CA VAL A 132 -17.88 -9.04 -7.70
C VAL A 132 -16.54 -8.71 -7.05
N ILE A 133 -15.43 -9.23 -7.60
CA ILE A 133 -14.09 -9.02 -7.06
C ILE A 133 -13.76 -7.52 -7.04
N SER A 134 -13.96 -6.81 -8.14
CA SER A 134 -13.66 -5.37 -8.23
C SER A 134 -14.36 -4.57 -7.14
N ARG A 135 -15.63 -4.89 -6.86
CA ARG A 135 -16.43 -4.20 -5.86
C ARG A 135 -15.99 -4.51 -4.43
N LEU A 136 -15.66 -5.76 -4.12
CA LEU A 136 -15.16 -6.15 -2.80
C LEU A 136 -13.76 -5.58 -2.52
N PHE A 137 -12.94 -5.45 -3.55
CA PHE A 137 -11.59 -4.90 -3.46
C PHE A 137 -11.54 -3.38 -3.55
N ASP A 138 -12.57 -2.69 -4.07
CA ASP A 138 -12.57 -1.23 -4.20
C ASP A 138 -12.22 -0.49 -2.89
N PRO A 139 -12.83 -0.80 -1.73
CA PRO A 139 -12.44 -0.16 -0.47
C PRO A 139 -10.97 -0.38 -0.10
N VAL A 140 -10.42 -1.56 -0.40
CA VAL A 140 -9.01 -1.89 -0.14
C VAL A 140 -8.13 -1.06 -1.07
N LEU A 141 -8.42 -1.10 -2.37
CA LEU A 141 -7.67 -0.42 -3.43
C LEU A 141 -7.63 1.09 -3.31
N ARG A 142 -8.60 1.72 -2.63
CA ARG A 142 -8.61 3.17 -2.33
C ARG A 142 -7.58 3.56 -1.28
N THR A 143 -7.21 2.64 -0.40
CA THR A 143 -6.25 2.89 0.70
C THR A 143 -4.82 2.46 0.36
N VAL A 144 -4.63 1.78 -0.77
CA VAL A 144 -3.31 1.31 -1.22
C VAL A 144 -2.44 2.48 -1.68
N ASP A 145 -1.31 2.68 -1.00
CA ASP A 145 -0.19 3.42 -1.57
C ASP A 145 0.74 2.45 -2.32
N PRO A 146 0.86 2.53 -3.65
CA PRO A 146 1.68 1.63 -4.44
C PRO A 146 3.18 1.69 -4.11
N LYS A 147 3.64 2.78 -3.49
CA LYS A 147 5.06 2.94 -3.14
C LYS A 147 5.44 2.19 -1.87
N THR A 148 4.49 1.99 -0.97
CA THR A 148 4.74 1.43 0.36
C THR A 148 4.11 0.06 0.56
N LEU A 149 2.98 -0.22 -0.10
CA LEU A 149 2.31 -1.50 0.07
C LEU A 149 3.21 -2.66 -0.37
N GLY A 150 3.40 -3.59 0.56
CA GLY A 150 4.17 -4.81 0.33
C GLY A 150 5.68 -4.67 0.46
N LYS A 151 6.21 -3.47 0.69
CA LYS A 151 7.62 -3.27 1.00
C LYS A 151 7.80 -3.28 2.51
N ASP A 152 8.77 -4.05 2.99
CA ASP A 152 9.14 -4.01 4.40
C ASP A 152 9.93 -2.72 4.71
N SER A 153 9.96 -2.35 6.00
CA SER A 153 10.55 -1.08 6.44
C SER A 153 12.05 -1.00 6.15
N LYS A 154 12.76 -2.14 6.11
CA LYS A 154 14.17 -2.16 5.72
C LYS A 154 14.34 -1.88 4.24
N THR A 155 13.53 -2.49 3.38
CA THR A 155 13.53 -2.19 1.93
C THR A 155 13.19 -0.73 1.67
N LEU A 156 12.16 -0.20 2.33
CA LEU A 156 11.77 1.21 2.17
C LEU A 156 12.88 2.17 2.58
N LEU A 157 13.53 1.91 3.71
CA LEU A 157 14.67 2.72 4.17
C LEU A 157 15.85 2.62 3.21
N GLN A 158 16.16 1.42 2.72
CA GLN A 158 17.24 1.20 1.76
C GLN A 158 17.00 1.97 0.46
N GLU A 159 15.81 1.85 -0.13
CA GLU A 159 15.46 2.57 -1.36
C GLU A 159 15.51 4.09 -1.16
N TYR A 160 15.04 4.58 -0.01
CA TYR A 160 15.09 6.01 0.31
C TYR A 160 16.54 6.52 0.35
N LEU A 161 17.43 5.82 1.07
CA LEU A 161 18.83 6.21 1.21
C LEU A 161 19.59 6.11 -0.12
N GLN A 162 19.37 5.04 -0.88
CA GLN A 162 19.96 4.86 -2.21
C GLN A 162 19.50 5.95 -3.17
N GLY A 163 18.21 6.29 -3.18
CA GLY A 163 17.66 7.39 -3.98
C GLY A 163 18.25 8.77 -3.63
N LYS A 164 18.77 8.93 -2.42
CA LYS A 164 19.51 10.13 -1.96
C LYS A 164 21.02 10.03 -2.13
N ARG A 165 21.54 8.94 -2.72
CA ARG A 165 22.98 8.63 -2.81
C ARG A 165 23.66 8.66 -1.44
N LEU A 166 22.96 8.16 -0.43
CA LEU A 166 23.48 7.96 0.93
C LEU A 166 23.89 6.49 1.12
N PRO A 167 24.85 6.20 2.02
CA PRO A 167 25.19 4.84 2.40
C PRO A 167 23.99 4.09 2.99
N LEU A 168 24.06 2.76 2.94
CA LEU A 168 23.07 1.87 3.57
C LEU A 168 23.07 2.02 5.10
N PRO A 169 21.93 1.74 5.76
CA PRO A 169 21.83 1.83 7.21
C PRO A 169 22.59 0.67 7.88
N LEU A 170 23.17 0.94 9.04
CA LEU A 170 23.84 -0.06 9.88
C LEU A 170 22.86 -0.59 10.93
N TYR A 171 22.85 -1.90 11.14
CA TYR A 171 22.03 -2.54 12.17
C TYR A 171 22.90 -3.28 13.18
N THR A 172 22.69 -3.01 14.46
CA THR A 172 23.42 -3.65 15.56
C THR A 172 22.44 -4.16 16.61
N VAL A 173 22.53 -5.43 16.96
CA VAL A 173 21.76 -5.97 18.10
C VAL A 173 22.39 -5.39 19.36
N VAL A 174 21.66 -4.56 20.07
CA VAL A 174 22.14 -3.91 21.30
C VAL A 174 21.79 -4.75 22.53
N GLU A 175 20.71 -5.52 22.46
CA GLU A 175 20.27 -6.35 23.58
C GLU A 175 19.43 -7.54 23.14
N THR A 176 19.47 -8.60 23.94
CA THR A 176 18.55 -9.74 23.84
C THR A 176 18.09 -10.09 25.25
N ARG A 177 16.78 -10.01 25.48
CA ARG A 177 16.12 -10.20 26.78
C ARG A 177 15.18 -11.40 26.72
N GLY A 178 14.87 -12.00 27.87
CA GLY A 178 13.87 -13.07 28.00
C GLY A 178 14.39 -14.49 27.76
N ALA A 179 13.57 -15.48 28.14
CA ALA A 179 13.87 -16.90 27.96
C ALA A 179 13.76 -17.32 26.48
N ALA A 180 14.40 -18.42 26.07
CA ALA A 180 14.47 -18.85 24.67
C ALA A 180 13.11 -18.91 23.94
N HIS A 181 12.03 -19.29 24.63
CA HIS A 181 10.67 -19.38 24.07
C HIS A 181 9.90 -18.05 24.08
N ASN A 182 10.48 -16.99 24.66
CA ASN A 182 9.90 -15.66 24.75
C ASN A 182 11.01 -14.59 24.73
N GLN A 183 11.92 -14.69 23.75
CA GLN A 183 13.00 -13.72 23.58
C GLN A 183 12.48 -12.43 22.95
N GLU A 184 13.06 -11.32 23.41
CA GLU A 184 12.91 -10.00 22.84
C GLU A 184 14.28 -9.49 22.43
N PHE A 185 14.37 -9.00 21.20
CA PHE A 185 15.59 -8.44 20.62
C PHE A 185 15.42 -6.94 20.54
N GLU A 186 16.45 -6.20 20.92
CA GLU A 186 16.55 -4.76 20.67
C GLU A 186 17.67 -4.51 19.67
N VAL A 187 17.34 -3.78 18.61
CA VAL A 187 18.24 -3.50 17.50
C VAL A 187 18.31 -1.99 17.28
N GLU A 188 19.53 -1.48 17.22
CA GLU A 188 19.81 -0.12 16.80
C GLU A 188 19.96 -0.06 15.28
N CYS A 189 19.34 0.94 14.66
CA CYS A 189 19.50 1.31 13.26
C CYS A 189 20.15 2.70 13.18
N ALA A 190 21.34 2.76 12.59
CA ALA A 190 22.11 3.99 12.45
C ALA A 190 22.29 4.40 10.98
N ILE A 191 22.14 5.69 10.71
CA ILE A 191 22.41 6.35 9.43
C ILE A 191 23.40 7.48 9.71
N PRO A 192 24.72 7.20 9.78
CA PRO A 192 25.72 8.17 10.23
C PRO A 192 25.70 9.49 9.46
N LYS A 193 25.46 9.43 8.14
CA LYS A 193 25.46 10.62 7.27
C LYS A 193 24.27 11.57 7.52
N LEU A 194 23.24 11.11 8.23
CA LEU A 194 22.10 11.93 8.65
C LEU A 194 22.07 12.19 10.16
N ASP A 195 23.08 11.71 10.90
CA ASP A 195 23.13 11.74 12.36
C ASP A 195 21.86 11.14 13.02
N ILE A 196 21.36 10.05 12.43
CA ILE A 196 20.19 9.32 12.93
C ILE A 196 20.66 8.02 13.57
N SER A 197 20.27 7.80 14.83
CA SER A 197 20.36 6.50 15.51
C SER A 197 19.07 6.27 16.28
N VAL A 198 18.39 5.16 16.01
CA VAL A 198 17.11 4.80 16.63
C VAL A 198 17.08 3.32 16.96
N ARG A 199 16.23 2.91 17.91
CA ARG A 199 16.13 1.52 18.37
C ARG A 199 14.75 0.96 18.16
N GLY A 200 14.69 -0.27 17.67
CA GLY A 200 13.46 -1.04 17.53
C GLY A 200 13.56 -2.36 18.27
N SER A 201 12.44 -2.78 18.88
CA SER A 201 12.34 -4.07 19.55
C SER A 201 11.44 -5.04 18.78
N GLY A 202 11.62 -6.34 19.02
CA GLY A 202 10.75 -7.36 18.46
C GLY A 202 11.06 -8.76 18.98
N ARG A 203 10.08 -9.68 18.84
CA ARG A 203 10.19 -11.08 19.28
C ARG A 203 11.15 -11.93 18.44
N SER A 204 11.74 -11.34 17.41
CA SER A 204 12.80 -11.93 16.59
C SER A 204 13.74 -10.81 16.16
N ARG A 205 15.00 -11.16 15.87
CA ARG A 205 15.97 -10.21 15.32
C ARG A 205 15.44 -9.51 14.06
N ARG A 206 14.79 -10.26 13.15
CA ARG A 206 14.18 -9.69 11.94
C ARG A 206 13.08 -8.69 12.29
N GLY A 207 12.22 -9.01 13.25
CA GLY A 207 11.15 -8.10 13.70
C GLY A 207 11.70 -6.81 14.31
N ALA A 208 12.71 -6.91 15.17
CA ALA A 208 13.38 -5.77 15.79
C ALA A 208 14.06 -4.87 14.74
N GLU A 209 14.76 -5.47 13.77
CA GLU A 209 15.36 -4.75 12.65
C GLU A 209 14.33 -3.99 11.80
N GLN A 210 13.16 -4.58 11.55
CA GLN A 210 12.07 -3.91 10.83
C GLN A 210 11.51 -2.72 11.61
N ALA A 211 11.32 -2.88 12.92
CA ALA A 211 10.86 -1.81 13.80
C ALA A 211 11.86 -0.64 13.84
N ALA A 212 13.16 -0.93 13.94
CA ALA A 212 14.22 0.07 13.93
C ALA A 212 14.29 0.80 12.57
N ALA A 213 14.18 0.06 11.47
CA ALA A 213 14.17 0.61 10.12
C ALA A 213 13.01 1.59 9.88
N LYS A 214 11.82 1.26 10.41
CA LYS A 214 10.65 2.13 10.32
C LYS A 214 10.91 3.47 11.00
N GLN A 215 11.38 3.44 12.24
CA GLN A 215 11.72 4.67 12.98
C GLN A 215 12.81 5.49 12.27
N ALA A 216 13.81 4.82 11.71
CA ALA A 216 14.91 5.48 11.03
C ALA A 216 14.45 6.15 9.73
N LEU A 217 13.53 5.52 9.00
CA LEU A 217 12.89 6.10 7.82
C LEU A 217 12.05 7.33 8.20
N ASP A 218 11.22 7.24 9.24
CA ASP A 218 10.40 8.34 9.73
C ASP A 218 11.27 9.55 10.13
N ALA A 219 12.37 9.30 10.85
CA ALA A 219 13.35 10.32 11.22
C ALA A 219 14.02 10.94 9.98
N ALA A 220 14.41 10.12 9.00
CA ALA A 220 15.08 10.59 7.78
C ALA A 220 14.15 11.42 6.88
N LEU A 221 12.86 11.09 6.85
CA LEU A 221 11.84 11.89 6.16
C LEU A 221 11.59 13.22 6.87
N ALA A 222 11.50 13.22 8.20
CA ALA A 222 11.33 14.43 9.00
C ALA A 222 12.50 15.40 8.84
N ALA A 223 13.74 14.90 8.90
CA ALA A 223 14.96 15.69 8.69
C ALA A 223 14.97 16.36 7.31
N ALA A 224 14.59 15.62 6.26
CA ALA A 224 14.51 16.17 4.90
C ALA A 224 13.44 17.27 4.75
N GLN A 225 12.32 17.16 5.46
CA GLN A 225 11.27 18.20 5.47
C GLN A 225 11.73 19.46 6.20
N ALA A 226 12.42 19.32 7.33
CA ALA A 226 12.96 20.44 8.09
C ALA A 226 13.96 21.27 7.26
N MET A 227 14.88 20.61 6.55
CA MET A 227 15.84 21.28 5.65
C MET A 227 15.15 22.05 4.51
N ARG A 228 14.06 21.50 3.94
CA ARG A 228 13.29 22.17 2.88
C ARG A 228 12.56 23.43 3.38
N ARG A 229 12.02 23.40 4.61
CA ARG A 229 11.36 24.55 5.24
C ARG A 229 12.34 25.67 5.58
N GLY A 230 13.53 25.33 6.07
CA GLY A 230 14.60 26.30 6.34
C GLY A 230 15.04 27.06 5.08
N LYS A 231 15.26 26.34 3.97
CA LYS A 231 15.70 26.93 2.69
C LYS A 231 14.65 27.82 2.03
N ARG A 232 13.35 27.55 2.23
CA ARG A 232 12.24 28.42 1.77
C ARG A 232 12.15 29.71 2.57
N ARG A 233 12.25 29.64 3.91
CA ARG A 233 12.22 30.83 4.78
C ARG A 233 13.38 31.80 4.54
N SER A 234 14.56 31.29 4.20
CA SER A 234 15.71 32.15 3.85
C SER A 234 15.63 32.76 2.45
N ALA A 235 14.71 32.30 1.58
CA ALA A 235 14.50 32.86 0.25
C ALA A 235 13.36 33.89 0.19
N GLU A 236 12.52 34.00 1.23
CA GLU A 236 11.37 34.92 1.32
C GLU A 236 11.60 36.10 2.28
N ALA A 237 12.83 36.33 2.76
CA ALA A 237 13.12 37.50 3.61
C ALA A 237 13.09 38.80 2.77
N PRO A 238 12.37 39.86 3.19
CA PRO A 238 12.28 41.08 2.41
C PRO A 238 13.58 41.90 2.48
N GLU A 239 14.09 42.32 1.33
CA GLU A 239 15.06 43.41 1.20
C GLU A 239 14.41 44.72 1.67
N SER A 240 14.52 45.02 2.97
CA SER A 240 14.28 46.38 3.45
C SER A 240 15.19 46.69 4.64
N ALA A 241 16.46 46.92 4.35
CA ALA A 241 17.40 47.57 5.25
C ALA A 241 18.55 48.21 4.48
N LEU A 242 18.28 49.33 3.80
CA LEU A 242 19.30 50.33 3.46
C LEU A 242 18.75 51.70 3.85
N GLY A 243 18.90 52.00 5.14
CA GLY A 243 18.67 53.31 5.73
C GLY A 243 19.99 54.07 5.83
N THR A 244 20.07 55.14 5.04
CA THR A 244 20.73 56.43 5.33
C THR A 244 22.22 56.44 5.68
N VAL A 245 23.04 56.90 4.73
CA VAL A 245 24.18 57.78 5.03
C VAL A 245 24.14 59.04 4.15
N ASP A 246 24.26 60.14 4.87
CA ASP A 246 24.36 61.58 4.60
C ASP A 246 24.45 62.18 3.19
N ALA A 247 23.74 63.31 3.11
CA ALA A 247 23.80 64.33 2.08
C ALA A 247 25.06 65.21 2.21
N SER A 248 25.67 65.53 1.08
CA SER A 248 26.30 66.84 0.87
C SER A 248 26.29 67.23 -0.61
N ALA A 249 26.10 68.52 -0.82
CA ALA A 249 25.63 69.17 -2.04
C ALA A 249 26.69 69.37 -3.13
N GLY A 250 26.24 69.51 -4.37
CA GLY A 250 27.08 70.00 -5.48
C GLY A 250 26.36 69.96 -6.82
N SER A 251 25.97 71.13 -7.32
CA SER A 251 25.09 71.39 -8.47
C SER A 251 25.66 71.07 -9.85
N SER A 252 24.74 70.81 -10.80
CA SER A 252 24.53 71.53 -12.08
C SER A 252 24.65 70.73 -13.39
N ARG A 253 23.52 70.78 -14.16
CA ARG A 253 23.33 70.79 -15.64
C ARG A 253 23.84 69.53 -16.41
N ASP A 254 23.27 69.03 -17.50
CA ASP A 254 22.34 69.55 -18.52
C ASP A 254 21.77 68.37 -19.36
N SER A 255 20.62 68.61 -19.99
CA SER A 255 20.13 68.17 -21.32
C SER A 255 20.20 66.72 -21.86
N GLY A 256 19.04 66.27 -22.38
CA GLY A 256 18.87 65.43 -23.59
C GLY A 256 18.91 63.90 -23.35
N ASP A 257 18.18 63.04 -24.05
CA ASP A 257 17.31 63.15 -25.23
C ASP A 257 16.44 61.88 -25.30
N ALA A 258 15.41 61.94 -26.13
CA ALA A 258 14.27 61.04 -26.26
C ALA A 258 14.53 59.76 -27.12
N SER A 259 13.42 59.04 -27.34
CA SER A 259 13.13 57.97 -28.32
C SER A 259 13.29 56.53 -27.78
N ALA A 260 12.26 55.68 -27.70
CA ALA A 260 11.14 55.28 -28.59
C ALA A 260 11.45 54.04 -29.46
N GLY A 261 10.49 53.12 -29.52
CA GLY A 261 10.44 51.89 -30.35
C GLY A 261 10.13 50.67 -29.47
N ALA A 262 8.91 50.10 -29.39
CA ALA A 262 8.07 49.52 -30.46
C ALA A 262 8.94 48.66 -31.40
N ASP A 263 8.72 47.38 -31.63
CA ASP A 263 7.50 46.63 -31.97
C ASP A 263 7.93 45.14 -31.88
N GLY A 264 7.12 44.17 -31.47
CA GLY A 264 6.14 43.55 -32.36
C GLY A 264 6.69 42.23 -32.94
N GLY A 265 6.00 41.11 -32.74
CA GLY A 265 6.18 39.92 -33.56
C GLY A 265 6.23 38.57 -32.83
N ASP A 266 5.05 38.08 -32.45
CA ASP A 266 4.72 36.66 -32.30
C ASP A 266 3.60 36.38 -33.34
N PRO A 267 3.20 35.16 -33.73
CA PRO A 267 3.88 33.87 -33.93
C PRO A 267 3.64 33.41 -35.42
N PRO A 268 3.70 32.11 -35.86
CA PRO A 268 2.71 31.08 -35.50
C PRO A 268 3.28 29.61 -35.47
N PRO A 269 2.44 28.60 -35.19
CA PRO A 269 2.84 27.28 -34.69
C PRO A 269 2.94 26.22 -35.79
N VAL A 270 3.55 25.07 -35.47
CA VAL A 270 3.39 23.83 -36.24
C VAL A 270 3.05 22.68 -35.29
N THR A 271 1.81 22.22 -35.42
CA THR A 271 1.26 20.95 -34.95
C THR A 271 1.75 19.77 -35.79
N ALA A 272 2.02 18.64 -35.14
CA ALA A 272 1.42 17.32 -35.41
C ALA A 272 1.83 16.34 -34.30
#